data_AF-A0A162WJZ2-F1
#
_entry.id   AF-A0A162WJZ2-F1
#
_cell.length_a   1.000
_cell.length_b   1.000
_cell.length_c   1.000
_cell.angle_alpha   90.00
_cell.angle_beta   90.00
_cell.angle_gamma   90.00
#
_symmetry.space_group_name_H-M   'P 1'
#
loop_
_entity.id
_entity.type
_entity.pdbx_description
1 polymer ?
#
loop_
_entity_poly.entity_id
_entity_poly.type
_entity_poly.pdbx_seq_one_letter_code
_entity_poly.pdbx_strand_id
1 'polypeptide(L)'
;MIDFLKDKACCVDGGSDDPEARECLDKWKEKLEEVSNKYNELSAETSKDEEEYLNSLGWEKRLINWNELIKDTDDKADIIVKELNFFLEQAKIVCDNSEVTTEAIEKLLGLVKSIFDCFFTYKDSNEGLKEQIINFKKAVECLKNASDEDKAEVLACILVYEQKITLVCDMQDAVLKKLLETFKCANLLSSSICAHGGLEDKLEDMLDVFCGTSWGQGGFEGNSSRKIQEEGDDDDDDDKKKKGRKKKPHHDHDHDHHHHYAYPCNDWLVKPMPRFPISESDYYKQLEQNLGVAMDKTDHLEEEWIKSKKKSDKYLSHKTSLIEAITAAEAAESGK
;
A
#
# COMPACT_ATOMS: atom_id res chain seq x y z
N MET A 1 -16.02 22.38 61.49
CA MET A 1 -16.52 22.85 62.79
C MET A 1 -17.22 24.18 62.52
N ILE A 2 -18.55 24.17 62.58
CA ILE A 2 -19.44 25.18 61.98
C ILE A 2 -19.32 26.49 62.79
N ASP A 3 -18.98 27.61 62.13
CA ASP A 3 -18.81 28.92 62.78
C ASP A 3 -20.09 29.46 63.44
N PHE A 4 -21.25 28.86 63.14
CA PHE A 4 -22.54 29.13 63.77
C PHE A 4 -22.56 28.84 65.28
N LEU A 5 -21.84 27.81 65.75
CA LEU A 5 -21.77 27.47 67.18
C LEU A 5 -20.88 28.43 67.99
N LYS A 6 -20.20 29.38 67.32
CA LYS A 6 -19.34 30.37 68.00
C LYS A 6 -20.12 31.61 68.44
N ASP A 7 -21.32 31.83 67.89
CA ASP A 7 -22.16 32.98 68.26
C ASP A 7 -22.96 32.62 69.52
N LYS A 8 -22.32 32.84 70.68
CA LYS A 8 -22.88 32.50 72.01
C LYS A 8 -24.20 33.22 72.35
N ALA A 9 -24.62 34.20 71.55
CA ALA A 9 -25.86 34.95 71.78
C ALA A 9 -27.13 34.15 71.46
N CYS A 10 -27.09 33.26 70.45
CA CYS A 10 -28.27 32.50 70.01
C CYS A 10 -28.35 31.07 70.58
N CYS A 11 -27.43 30.69 71.47
CA CYS A 11 -27.35 29.34 72.05
C CYS A 11 -27.70 29.31 73.56
N VAL A 12 -28.35 30.34 74.09
CA VAL A 12 -28.73 30.37 75.52
C VAL A 12 -30.11 29.74 75.68
N ASP A 13 -30.17 28.61 76.39
CA ASP A 13 -31.41 27.99 76.87
C ASP A 13 -32.18 29.01 77.74
N GLY A 14 -33.22 29.63 77.19
CA GLY A 14 -34.01 30.62 77.88
C GLY A 14 -35.46 30.57 77.43
N GLY A 15 -36.31 29.96 78.24
CA GLY A 15 -37.76 29.92 78.05
C GLY A 15 -38.48 31.26 78.30
N SER A 16 -37.95 32.39 77.83
CA SER A 16 -38.65 33.68 77.85
C SER A 16 -39.08 34.07 76.43
N ASP A 17 -40.26 34.68 76.31
CA ASP A 17 -40.73 35.37 75.12
C ASP A 17 -39.93 36.68 74.92
N ASP A 18 -38.60 36.58 74.83
CA ASP A 18 -37.70 37.72 74.69
C ASP A 18 -37.59 38.14 73.21
N PRO A 19 -37.61 39.44 72.90
CA PRO A 19 -37.45 39.97 71.54
C PRO A 19 -36.14 39.55 70.85
N GLU A 20 -35.12 39.18 71.63
CA GLU A 20 -33.80 38.76 71.14
C GLU A 20 -33.82 37.37 70.47
N ALA A 21 -34.76 36.48 70.82
CA ALA A 21 -34.89 35.16 70.19
C ALA A 21 -35.43 35.25 68.75
N ARG A 22 -36.37 36.17 68.49
CA ARG A 22 -36.85 36.49 67.14
C ARG A 22 -35.75 37.09 66.26
N GLU A 23 -34.86 37.87 66.87
CA GLU A 23 -33.72 38.48 66.18
C GLU A 23 -32.71 37.44 65.66
N CYS A 24 -32.59 36.28 66.34
CA CYS A 24 -31.74 35.16 65.91
C CYS A 24 -32.37 34.37 64.74
N LEU A 25 -33.67 34.09 64.79
CA LEU A 25 -34.39 33.38 63.72
C LEU A 25 -34.40 34.18 62.41
N ASP A 26 -34.61 35.50 62.50
CA ASP A 26 -34.55 36.40 61.35
C ASP A 26 -33.14 36.47 60.76
N LYS A 27 -32.09 36.56 61.61
CA LYS A 27 -30.68 36.47 61.17
C LYS A 27 -30.35 35.14 60.50
N TRP A 28 -30.94 34.03 60.95
CA TRP A 28 -30.71 32.72 60.32
C TRP A 28 -31.43 32.60 58.99
N LYS A 29 -32.63 33.18 58.86
CA LYS A 29 -33.36 33.26 57.58
C LYS A 29 -32.62 34.11 56.55
N GLU A 30 -32.08 35.26 56.96
CA GLU A 30 -31.22 36.11 56.11
C GLU A 30 -29.95 35.35 55.68
N LYS A 31 -29.28 34.67 56.62
CA LYS A 31 -28.09 33.86 56.33
C LYS A 31 -28.40 32.64 55.44
N LEU A 32 -29.59 32.05 55.59
CA LEU A 32 -30.06 30.98 54.72
C LEU A 32 -30.27 31.50 53.29
N GLU A 33 -30.85 32.69 53.13
CA GLU A 33 -31.00 33.34 51.82
C GLU A 33 -29.64 33.62 51.17
N GLU A 34 -28.68 34.18 51.91
CA GLU A 34 -27.31 34.39 51.45
C GLU A 34 -26.62 33.09 51.01
N VAL A 35 -26.67 32.05 51.85
CA VAL A 35 -26.04 30.75 51.56
C VAL A 35 -26.75 30.05 50.40
N SER A 36 -28.07 30.21 50.27
CA SER A 36 -28.86 29.63 49.18
C SER A 36 -28.56 30.32 47.85
N ASN A 37 -28.44 31.65 47.82
CA ASN A 37 -28.04 32.39 46.63
C ASN A 37 -26.63 31.99 46.19
N LYS A 38 -25.69 31.91 47.14
CA LYS A 38 -24.30 31.51 46.86
C LYS A 38 -24.18 30.05 46.41
N TYR A 39 -24.99 29.15 46.98
CA TYR A 39 -25.08 27.76 46.50
C TYR A 39 -25.60 27.72 45.05
N ASN A 40 -26.65 28.47 44.72
CA ASN A 40 -27.22 28.47 43.37
C ASN A 40 -26.19 28.96 42.34
N GLU A 41 -25.42 30.01 42.65
CA GLU A 41 -24.32 30.51 41.82
C GLU A 41 -23.24 29.43 41.61
N LEU A 42 -22.73 28.85 42.70
CA LEU A 42 -21.68 27.83 42.64
C LEU A 42 -22.15 26.52 41.98
N SER A 43 -23.42 26.17 42.14
CA SER A 43 -24.02 25.01 41.47
C SER A 43 -24.10 25.23 39.96
N ALA A 44 -24.44 26.44 39.51
CA ALA A 44 -24.44 26.78 38.09
C ALA A 44 -23.02 26.77 37.51
N GLU A 45 -22.03 27.31 38.24
CA GLU A 45 -20.61 27.23 37.87
C GLU A 45 -20.13 25.78 37.77
N THR A 46 -20.44 24.94 38.77
CA THR A 46 -20.07 23.52 38.76
C THR A 46 -20.68 22.77 37.58
N SER A 47 -21.95 23.03 37.23
CA SER A 47 -22.60 22.42 36.06
C SER A 47 -21.95 22.87 34.74
N LYS A 48 -21.52 24.12 34.66
CA LYS A 48 -20.79 24.62 33.49
C LYS A 48 -19.42 23.94 33.36
N ASP A 49 -18.67 23.85 34.45
CA ASP A 49 -17.36 23.19 34.48
C ASP A 49 -17.48 21.69 34.15
N GLU A 50 -18.56 21.03 34.60
CA GLU A 50 -18.88 19.65 34.27
C GLU A 50 -19.13 19.46 32.77
N GLU A 51 -19.93 20.36 32.16
CA GLU A 51 -20.21 20.32 30.72
C GLU A 51 -18.94 20.55 29.90
N GLU A 52 -18.10 21.53 30.29
CA GLU A 52 -16.83 21.81 29.63
C GLU A 52 -15.87 20.62 29.72
N TYR A 53 -15.75 19.99 30.90
CA TYR A 53 -14.98 18.77 31.11
C TYR A 53 -15.49 17.61 30.23
N LEU A 54 -16.79 17.30 30.27
CA LEU A 54 -17.37 16.19 29.51
C LEU A 54 -17.20 16.37 28.00
N ASN A 55 -17.32 17.61 27.51
CA ASN A 55 -17.07 17.94 26.12
C ASN A 55 -15.60 17.72 25.73
N SER A 56 -14.66 18.14 26.60
CA SER A 56 -13.22 17.90 26.39
C SER A 56 -12.90 16.41 26.37
N LEU A 57 -13.39 15.65 27.35
CA LEU A 57 -13.21 14.20 27.45
C LEU A 57 -13.76 13.47 26.21
N GLY A 58 -14.91 13.91 25.69
CA GLY A 58 -15.49 13.36 24.46
C GLY A 58 -14.62 13.65 23.22
N TRP A 59 -13.93 14.80 23.18
CA TRP A 59 -12.99 15.12 22.11
C TRP A 59 -11.69 14.32 22.22
N GLU A 60 -11.10 14.25 23.41
CA GLU A 60 -9.92 13.45 23.69
C GLU A 60 -10.10 11.98 23.28
N LYS A 61 -11.20 11.33 23.70
CA LYS A 61 -11.51 9.95 23.31
C LYS A 61 -11.55 9.75 21.80
N ARG A 62 -12.06 10.73 21.04
CA ARG A 62 -12.10 10.68 19.58
C ARG A 62 -10.69 10.80 19.00
N LEU A 63 -9.86 11.70 19.51
CA LEU A 63 -8.47 11.86 19.08
C LEU A 63 -7.63 10.61 19.37
N ILE A 64 -7.80 9.99 20.55
CA ILE A 64 -7.16 8.71 20.90
C ILE A 64 -7.52 7.64 19.88
N ASN A 65 -8.82 7.43 19.65
CA ASN A 65 -9.30 6.42 18.70
C ASN A 65 -8.79 6.69 17.26
N TRP A 66 -8.75 7.95 16.81
CA TRP A 66 -8.17 8.28 15.51
C TRP A 66 -6.68 7.98 15.44
N ASN A 67 -5.92 8.32 16.48
CA ASN A 67 -4.49 8.05 16.54
C ASN A 67 -4.19 6.54 16.52
N GLU A 68 -4.97 5.74 17.25
CA GLU A 68 -4.85 4.28 17.25
C GLU A 68 -5.16 3.69 15.86
N LEU A 69 -6.22 4.16 15.19
CA LEU A 69 -6.56 3.71 13.84
C LEU A 69 -5.45 4.05 12.82
N ILE A 70 -4.81 5.20 12.94
CA ILE A 70 -3.70 5.59 12.06
C ILE A 70 -2.50 4.66 12.28
N LYS A 71 -2.14 4.40 13.54
CA LYS A 71 -1.04 3.50 13.89
C LYS A 71 -1.28 2.08 13.39
N ASP A 72 -2.47 1.53 13.63
CA ASP A 72 -2.87 0.20 13.11
C ASP A 72 -2.85 0.15 11.57
N THR A 73 -3.21 1.26 10.91
CA THR A 73 -3.15 1.35 9.44
C THR A 73 -1.71 1.37 8.93
N ASP A 74 -0.81 2.10 9.59
CA ASP A 74 0.62 2.11 9.25
C ASP A 74 1.28 0.75 9.50
N ASP A 75 0.98 0.10 10.63
CA ASP A 75 1.46 -1.25 10.92
C ASP A 75 1.04 -2.25 9.84
N LYS A 76 -0.20 -2.14 9.33
CA LYS A 76 -0.69 -2.95 8.20
C LYS A 76 0.01 -2.61 6.90
N ALA A 77 0.26 -1.34 6.61
CA ALA A 77 1.01 -0.91 5.44
C ALA A 77 2.43 -1.47 5.47
N ASP A 78 3.11 -1.43 6.62
CA ASP A 78 4.44 -2.01 6.83
C ASP A 78 4.47 -3.53 6.58
N ILE A 79 3.42 -4.25 7.00
CA ILE A 79 3.28 -5.68 6.70
C ILE A 79 3.16 -5.88 5.18
N ILE A 80 2.33 -5.10 4.50
CA ILE A 80 2.18 -5.17 3.04
C ILE A 80 3.52 -4.90 2.35
N VAL A 81 4.27 -3.87 2.78
CA VAL A 81 5.60 -3.55 2.24
C VAL A 81 6.57 -4.71 2.42
N LYS A 82 6.58 -5.38 3.58
CA LYS A 82 7.44 -6.55 3.83
C LYS A 82 7.09 -7.71 2.90
N GLU A 83 5.80 -8.01 2.75
CA GLU A 83 5.33 -9.07 1.85
C GLU A 83 5.63 -8.72 0.38
N LEU A 84 5.38 -7.48 -0.06
CA LEU A 84 5.71 -7.03 -1.41
C LEU A 84 7.20 -7.14 -1.72
N ASN A 85 8.07 -6.74 -0.78
CA ASN A 85 9.52 -6.92 -0.93
C ASN A 85 9.89 -8.39 -1.08
N PHE A 86 9.28 -9.27 -0.28
CA PHE A 86 9.51 -10.71 -0.41
C PHE A 86 9.07 -11.23 -1.80
N PHE A 87 7.87 -10.86 -2.26
CA PHE A 87 7.38 -11.25 -3.59
C PHE A 87 8.24 -10.70 -4.72
N LEU A 88 8.71 -9.46 -4.61
CA LEU A 88 9.59 -8.83 -5.59
C LEU A 88 10.93 -9.58 -5.67
N GLU A 89 11.52 -9.95 -4.53
CA GLU A 89 12.74 -10.74 -4.49
C GLU A 89 12.54 -12.13 -5.14
N GLN A 90 11.41 -12.79 -4.85
CA GLN A 90 11.08 -14.05 -5.51
C GLN A 90 10.89 -13.89 -7.02
N ALA A 91 10.26 -12.79 -7.47
CA ALA A 91 10.10 -12.49 -8.89
C ALA A 91 11.46 -12.30 -9.57
N LYS A 92 12.38 -11.55 -8.95
CA LYS A 92 13.77 -11.37 -9.42
C LYS A 92 14.52 -12.70 -9.54
N ILE A 93 14.42 -13.56 -8.53
CA ILE A 93 15.01 -14.91 -8.58
C ILE A 93 14.43 -15.74 -9.74
N VAL A 94 13.11 -15.68 -9.95
CA VAL A 94 12.48 -16.39 -11.09
C VAL A 94 12.95 -15.79 -12.41
N CYS A 95 13.15 -14.48 -12.49
CA CYS A 95 13.68 -13.80 -13.66
C CYS A 95 15.07 -14.27 -14.04
N ASP A 96 16.02 -14.20 -13.10
CA ASP A 96 17.38 -14.68 -13.29
C ASP A 96 17.41 -16.14 -13.76
N ASN A 97 16.62 -17.00 -13.11
CA ASN A 97 16.54 -18.41 -13.48
C ASN A 97 15.90 -18.62 -14.87
N SER A 98 14.91 -17.81 -15.24
CA SER A 98 14.25 -17.89 -16.54
C SER A 98 15.17 -17.49 -17.68
N GLU A 99 16.02 -16.48 -17.48
CA GLU A 99 17.01 -16.04 -18.45
C GLU A 99 18.07 -17.13 -18.67
N VAL A 100 18.65 -17.65 -17.58
CA VAL A 100 19.62 -18.75 -17.63
C VAL A 100 19.03 -20.00 -18.31
N THR A 101 17.76 -20.32 -18.01
CA THR A 101 17.06 -21.45 -18.63
C THR A 101 16.87 -21.23 -20.13
N THR A 102 16.51 -20.01 -20.54
CA THR A 102 16.31 -19.66 -21.95
C THR A 102 17.62 -19.79 -22.74
N GLU A 103 18.73 -19.28 -22.20
CA GLU A 103 20.05 -19.47 -22.81
C GLU A 103 20.46 -20.95 -22.93
N ALA A 104 20.18 -21.75 -21.90
CA ALA A 104 20.51 -23.17 -21.91
C ALA A 104 19.72 -23.92 -22.99
N ILE A 105 18.43 -23.60 -23.15
CA ILE A 105 17.58 -24.17 -24.20
C ILE A 105 18.07 -23.71 -25.58
N GLU A 106 18.48 -22.46 -25.74
CA GLU A 106 19.03 -21.96 -27.00
C GLU A 106 20.32 -22.70 -27.40
N LYS A 107 21.23 -22.93 -26.44
CA LYS A 107 22.44 -23.74 -26.66
C LYS A 107 22.08 -25.18 -27.06
N LEU A 108 21.09 -25.79 -26.41
CA LEU A 108 20.62 -27.13 -26.74
C LEU A 108 20.00 -27.20 -28.14
N LEU A 109 19.18 -26.19 -28.50
CA LEU A 109 18.62 -26.06 -29.84
C LEU A 109 19.73 -25.92 -30.89
N GLY A 110 20.79 -25.17 -30.60
CA GLY A 110 21.98 -25.04 -31.45
C GLY A 110 22.74 -26.35 -31.65
N LEU A 111 22.94 -27.14 -30.58
CA LEU A 111 23.58 -28.46 -30.67
C LEU A 111 22.76 -29.41 -31.53
N VAL A 112 21.46 -29.48 -31.27
CA VAL A 112 20.51 -30.30 -32.02
C VAL A 112 20.50 -29.87 -33.50
N LYS A 113 20.48 -28.57 -33.79
CA LYS A 113 20.62 -28.04 -35.15
C LYS A 113 21.93 -28.49 -35.82
N SER A 114 23.07 -28.44 -35.12
CA SER A 114 24.37 -28.80 -35.73
C SER A 114 24.43 -30.27 -36.17
N ILE A 115 23.76 -31.18 -35.45
CA ILE A 115 23.64 -32.58 -35.86
C ILE A 115 22.95 -32.67 -37.23
N PHE A 116 22.01 -31.78 -37.52
CA PHE A 116 21.26 -31.75 -38.78
C PHE A 116 22.00 -31.06 -39.91
N ASP A 117 22.84 -30.09 -39.58
CA ASP A 117 23.78 -29.49 -40.52
C ASP A 117 24.72 -30.56 -41.13
N CYS A 118 24.95 -31.69 -40.45
CA CYS A 118 25.70 -32.84 -40.98
C CYS A 118 24.91 -33.75 -41.94
N PHE A 119 23.58 -33.85 -41.81
CA PHE A 119 22.76 -34.76 -42.62
C PHE A 119 22.30 -34.15 -43.94
N PHE A 120 21.98 -32.86 -43.94
CA PHE A 120 21.38 -32.18 -45.08
C PHE A 120 22.39 -31.25 -45.77
N THR A 121 22.27 -31.15 -47.09
CA THR A 121 23.01 -30.16 -47.88
C THR A 121 22.23 -28.86 -47.93
N TYR A 122 22.83 -27.76 -47.47
CA TYR A 122 22.26 -26.43 -47.54
C TYR A 122 22.92 -25.62 -48.67
N LYS A 123 22.30 -24.51 -49.08
CA LYS A 123 22.95 -23.55 -49.98
C LYS A 123 24.25 -23.08 -49.30
N ASP A 124 25.36 -23.24 -50.01
CA ASP A 124 26.72 -22.85 -49.60
C ASP A 124 27.37 -23.73 -48.50
N SER A 125 26.89 -24.96 -48.27
CA SER A 125 27.54 -25.95 -47.38
C SER A 125 28.21 -27.10 -48.14
N ASN A 126 29.04 -27.87 -47.44
CA ASN A 126 29.50 -29.17 -47.93
C ASN A 126 28.31 -30.12 -48.15
N GLU A 127 28.50 -31.14 -49.01
CA GLU A 127 27.50 -32.20 -49.21
C GLU A 127 27.20 -32.89 -47.86
N GLY A 128 25.93 -32.87 -47.46
CA GLY A 128 25.45 -33.58 -46.28
C GLY A 128 25.41 -35.08 -46.50
N LEU A 129 25.34 -35.84 -45.41
CA LEU A 129 25.39 -37.31 -45.43
C LEU A 129 24.35 -37.94 -46.36
N LYS A 130 23.14 -37.35 -46.48
CA LYS A 130 22.10 -37.86 -47.40
C LYS A 130 22.53 -37.78 -48.86
N GLU A 131 23.13 -36.67 -49.28
CA GLU A 131 23.61 -36.51 -50.66
C GLU A 131 24.81 -37.43 -50.93
N GLN A 132 25.71 -37.55 -49.95
CA GLN A 132 26.86 -38.47 -50.05
C GLN A 132 26.42 -39.93 -50.23
N ILE A 133 25.38 -40.37 -49.54
CA ILE A 133 24.84 -41.73 -49.69
C ILE A 133 24.22 -41.95 -51.07
N ILE A 134 23.46 -40.97 -51.57
CA ILE A 134 22.89 -41.02 -52.92
C ILE A 134 24.02 -41.13 -53.97
N ASN A 135 25.08 -40.33 -53.80
CA ASN A 135 26.24 -40.34 -54.68
C ASN A 135 27.00 -41.67 -54.59
N PHE A 136 27.19 -42.22 -53.39
CA PHE A 136 27.83 -43.52 -53.18
C PHE A 136 27.04 -44.67 -53.80
N LYS A 137 25.71 -44.66 -53.66
CA LYS A 137 24.81 -45.64 -54.28
C LYS A 137 24.95 -45.66 -55.81
N LYS A 138 24.92 -44.48 -56.44
CA LYS A 138 25.15 -44.33 -57.88
C LYS A 138 26.54 -44.83 -58.30
N ALA A 139 27.57 -44.56 -57.49
CA ALA A 139 28.93 -45.02 -57.77
C ALA A 139 29.03 -46.55 -57.76
N VAL A 140 28.41 -47.22 -56.77
CA VAL A 140 28.35 -48.69 -56.67
C VAL A 140 27.63 -49.28 -57.88
N GLU A 141 26.50 -48.70 -58.29
CA GLU A 141 25.75 -49.13 -59.49
C GLU A 141 26.58 -49.01 -60.78
N CYS A 142 27.46 -48.02 -60.87
CA CYS A 142 28.31 -47.77 -62.04
C CYS A 142 29.58 -48.63 -62.11
N LEU A 143 29.88 -49.46 -61.11
CA LEU A 143 31.09 -50.30 -61.10
C LEU A 143 31.05 -51.38 -62.19
N LYS A 144 31.91 -51.25 -63.20
CA LYS A 144 31.94 -52.17 -64.36
C LYS A 144 32.60 -53.52 -64.09
N ASN A 145 33.44 -53.62 -63.04
CA ASN A 145 34.29 -54.79 -62.77
C ASN A 145 33.84 -55.60 -61.54
N ALA A 146 32.72 -55.25 -60.92
CA ALA A 146 32.17 -55.96 -59.76
C ALA A 146 31.05 -56.90 -60.21
N SER A 147 30.93 -58.06 -59.54
CA SER A 147 29.83 -58.99 -59.78
C SER A 147 28.49 -58.37 -59.34
N ASP A 148 27.39 -58.80 -59.93
CA ASP A 148 26.05 -58.30 -59.57
C ASP A 148 25.66 -58.72 -58.15
N GLU A 149 26.16 -59.86 -57.66
CA GLU A 149 25.98 -60.35 -56.30
C GLU A 149 26.68 -59.44 -55.27
N ASP A 150 27.94 -59.06 -55.51
CA ASP A 150 28.68 -58.14 -54.63
C ASP A 150 28.04 -56.74 -54.58
N LYS A 151 27.56 -56.25 -55.73
CA LYS A 151 26.82 -54.97 -55.80
C LYS A 151 25.53 -55.03 -54.99
N ALA A 152 24.78 -56.12 -55.11
CA ALA A 152 23.53 -56.30 -54.38
C ALA A 152 23.76 -56.34 -52.86
N GLU A 153 24.82 -56.99 -52.39
CA GLU A 153 25.18 -57.03 -50.97
C GLU A 153 25.54 -55.64 -50.43
N VAL A 154 26.36 -54.87 -51.15
CA VAL A 154 26.72 -53.49 -50.76
C VAL A 154 25.50 -52.58 -50.76
N LEU A 155 24.63 -52.67 -51.76
CA LEU A 155 23.37 -51.90 -51.82
C LEU A 155 22.43 -52.26 -50.67
N ALA A 156 22.36 -53.54 -50.27
CA ALA A 156 21.59 -53.97 -49.10
C ALA A 156 22.15 -53.34 -47.80
N CYS A 157 23.47 -53.27 -47.65
CA CYS A 157 24.10 -52.58 -46.51
C CYS A 157 23.77 -51.08 -46.49
N ILE A 158 23.80 -50.42 -47.65
CA ILE A 158 23.44 -49.00 -47.79
C ILE A 158 21.98 -48.78 -47.38
N LEU A 159 21.05 -49.65 -47.81
CA LEU A 159 19.63 -49.56 -47.46
C LEU A 159 19.40 -49.66 -45.94
N VAL A 160 20.11 -50.55 -45.24
CA VAL A 160 20.03 -50.65 -43.77
C VAL A 160 20.53 -49.36 -43.12
N TYR A 161 21.57 -48.74 -43.66
CA TYR A 161 22.09 -47.47 -43.17
C TYR A 161 21.12 -46.30 -43.42
N GLU A 162 20.48 -46.24 -44.59
CA GLU A 162 19.42 -45.26 -44.90
C GLU A 162 18.24 -45.36 -43.92
N GLN A 163 17.80 -46.57 -43.57
CA GLN A 163 16.75 -46.78 -42.56
C GLN A 163 17.13 -46.22 -41.19
N LYS A 164 18.39 -46.37 -40.76
CA LYS A 164 18.88 -45.78 -39.51
C LYS A 164 18.88 -44.26 -39.56
N ILE A 165 19.24 -43.65 -40.69
CA ILE A 165 19.17 -42.20 -40.88
C ILE A 165 17.73 -41.70 -40.79
N THR A 166 16.77 -42.40 -41.40
CA THR A 166 15.36 -42.05 -41.28
C THR A 166 14.88 -42.07 -39.83
N LEU A 167 15.25 -43.11 -39.07
CA LEU A 167 14.89 -43.19 -37.65
C LEU A 167 15.50 -42.04 -36.82
N VAL A 168 16.74 -41.65 -37.13
CA VAL A 168 17.38 -40.46 -36.51
C VAL A 168 16.63 -39.17 -36.88
N CYS A 169 16.18 -39.01 -38.13
CA CYS A 169 15.36 -37.87 -38.55
C CYS A 169 14.00 -37.81 -37.84
N ASP A 170 13.32 -38.95 -37.64
CA ASP A 170 12.04 -38.99 -36.92
C ASP A 170 12.20 -38.63 -35.44
N MET A 171 13.24 -39.16 -34.79
CA MET A 171 13.60 -38.78 -33.41
C MET A 171 13.92 -37.29 -33.30
N GLN A 172 14.60 -36.75 -34.31
CA GLN A 172 14.91 -35.33 -34.43
C GLN A 172 13.65 -34.47 -34.43
N ASP A 173 12.67 -34.77 -35.28
CA ASP A 173 11.48 -33.93 -35.42
C ASP A 173 10.70 -33.88 -34.10
N ALA A 174 10.64 -35.03 -33.40
CA ALA A 174 10.06 -35.10 -32.07
C ALA A 174 10.83 -34.26 -31.03
N VAL A 175 12.16 -34.30 -31.04
CA VAL A 175 13.01 -33.52 -30.12
C VAL A 175 12.94 -32.03 -30.41
N LEU A 176 13.06 -31.62 -31.68
CA LEU A 176 12.96 -30.22 -32.11
C LEU A 176 11.61 -29.62 -31.74
N LYS A 177 10.51 -30.34 -31.98
CA LYS A 177 9.17 -29.87 -31.62
C LYS A 177 9.08 -29.60 -30.12
N LYS A 178 9.54 -30.54 -29.29
CA LYS A 178 9.55 -30.36 -27.83
C LYS A 178 10.46 -29.22 -27.37
N LEU A 179 11.63 -29.06 -27.98
CA LEU A 179 12.55 -27.98 -27.64
C LEU A 179 11.99 -26.61 -28.03
N LEU A 180 11.37 -26.49 -29.20
CA LEU A 180 10.71 -25.25 -29.62
C LEU A 180 9.53 -24.89 -28.71
N GLU A 181 8.70 -25.87 -28.34
CA GLU A 181 7.61 -25.66 -27.38
C GLU A 181 8.15 -25.22 -26.02
N THR A 182 9.21 -25.88 -25.51
CA THR A 182 9.85 -25.53 -24.24
C THR A 182 10.47 -24.13 -24.30
N PHE A 183 11.17 -23.80 -25.37
CA PHE A 183 11.76 -22.47 -25.60
C PHE A 183 10.68 -21.38 -25.66
N LYS A 184 9.56 -21.64 -26.32
CA LYS A 184 8.42 -20.72 -26.35
C LYS A 184 7.86 -20.47 -24.96
N CYS A 185 7.66 -21.53 -24.17
CA CYS A 185 7.17 -21.40 -22.79
C CYS A 185 8.14 -20.63 -21.91
N ALA A 186 9.46 -20.90 -22.01
CA ALA A 186 10.49 -20.20 -21.26
C ALA A 186 10.51 -18.69 -21.58
N ASN A 187 10.46 -18.33 -22.85
CA ASN A 187 10.39 -16.92 -23.27
C ASN A 187 9.09 -16.23 -22.81
N LEU A 188 7.95 -16.91 -22.91
CA LEU A 188 6.68 -16.35 -22.44
C LEU A 188 6.71 -16.10 -20.93
N LEU A 189 7.23 -17.05 -20.15
CA LEU A 189 7.39 -16.91 -18.71
C LEU A 189 8.32 -15.73 -18.37
N SER A 190 9.49 -15.69 -18.99
CA SER A 190 10.46 -14.60 -18.81
C SER A 190 9.83 -13.24 -19.16
N SER A 191 9.16 -13.12 -20.31
CA SER A 191 8.51 -11.87 -20.71
C SER A 191 7.35 -11.45 -19.79
N SER A 192 6.62 -12.40 -19.22
CA SER A 192 5.47 -12.08 -18.34
C SER A 192 5.91 -11.59 -16.97
N ILE A 193 7.08 -12.03 -16.51
CA ILE A 193 7.60 -11.70 -15.18
C ILE A 193 8.57 -10.52 -15.26
N CYS A 194 9.52 -10.54 -16.20
CA CYS A 194 10.74 -9.73 -16.20
C CYS A 194 10.78 -8.63 -17.26
N ALA A 195 9.89 -8.66 -18.25
CA ALA A 195 9.86 -7.60 -19.26
C ALA A 195 9.19 -6.34 -18.70
N HIS A 196 9.40 -5.22 -19.39
CA HIS A 196 8.78 -3.96 -19.04
C HIS A 196 7.23 -4.08 -19.00
N GLY A 197 6.61 -3.71 -17.88
CA GLY A 197 5.19 -3.91 -17.61
C GLY A 197 4.80 -5.32 -17.16
N GLY A 198 5.80 -6.18 -16.90
CA GLY A 198 5.68 -7.52 -16.33
C GLY A 198 5.31 -7.51 -14.85
N LEU A 199 5.38 -8.67 -14.21
CA LEU A 199 5.08 -8.80 -12.78
C LEU A 199 6.06 -8.02 -11.90
N GLU A 200 7.35 -8.04 -12.23
CA GLU A 200 8.39 -7.33 -11.48
C GLU A 200 8.12 -5.83 -11.41
N ASP A 201 8.01 -5.15 -12.55
CA ASP A 201 7.66 -3.73 -12.64
C ASP A 201 6.40 -3.37 -11.86
N LYS A 202 5.35 -4.20 -11.94
CA LYS A 202 4.09 -3.96 -11.21
C LYS A 202 4.25 -4.07 -9.71
N LEU A 203 5.09 -4.99 -9.23
CA LEU A 203 5.40 -5.12 -7.81
C LEU A 203 6.24 -3.93 -7.32
N GLU A 204 7.18 -3.44 -8.14
CA GLU A 204 7.95 -2.22 -7.86
C GLU A 204 7.05 -0.99 -7.79
N ASP A 205 6.14 -0.80 -8.76
CA ASP A 205 5.16 0.29 -8.77
C ASP A 205 4.28 0.27 -7.50
N MET A 206 3.79 -0.92 -7.10
CA MET A 206 3.01 -1.06 -5.87
C MET A 206 3.85 -0.74 -4.63
N LEU A 207 5.08 -1.22 -4.58
CA LEU A 207 6.00 -0.97 -3.47
C LEU A 207 6.25 0.55 -3.31
N ASP A 208 6.48 1.26 -4.41
CA ASP A 208 6.71 2.71 -4.39
C ASP A 208 5.50 3.51 -3.88
N VAL A 209 4.28 3.03 -4.12
CA VAL A 209 3.06 3.64 -3.57
C VAL A 209 3.01 3.51 -2.06
N PHE A 210 3.35 2.33 -1.52
CA PHE A 210 3.34 2.09 -0.07
C PHE A 210 4.56 2.67 0.66
N CYS A 211 5.69 2.86 -0.03
CA CYS A 211 6.90 3.50 0.51
C CYS A 211 6.89 5.03 0.38
N GLY A 212 5.89 5.62 -0.28
CA GLY A 212 5.76 7.07 -0.43
C GLY A 212 6.76 7.71 -1.42
N THR A 213 7.51 6.92 -2.18
CA THR A 213 8.57 7.34 -3.11
C THR A 213 8.03 7.80 -4.47
N SER A 214 6.86 7.34 -4.90
CA SER A 214 6.36 7.51 -6.29
C SER A 214 5.77 8.89 -6.64
N TRP A 215 5.44 9.76 -5.67
CA TRP A 215 4.69 10.99 -5.95
C TRP A 215 5.52 12.28 -5.87
N GLY A 216 6.73 12.23 -6.44
CA GLY A 216 7.78 13.24 -6.28
C GLY A 216 8.35 13.84 -7.56
N GLN A 217 7.65 13.89 -8.70
CA GLN A 217 7.78 14.90 -9.77
C GLN A 217 7.01 14.47 -11.03
N GLY A 218 6.16 15.37 -11.55
CA GLY A 218 5.59 15.25 -12.89
C GLY A 218 4.09 14.98 -12.89
N GLY A 219 3.32 16.05 -13.02
CA GLY A 219 2.01 15.93 -13.64
C GLY A 219 2.20 15.29 -15.02
N PHE A 220 1.49 14.20 -15.28
CA PHE A 220 1.30 13.72 -16.64
C PHE A 220 0.29 14.66 -17.31
N GLU A 221 0.72 15.90 -17.56
CA GLU A 221 0.12 16.71 -18.60
C GLU A 221 0.39 15.99 -19.91
N GLY A 222 -0.67 15.39 -20.46
CA GLY A 222 -0.68 15.05 -21.87
C GLY A 222 -0.40 16.31 -22.67
N ASN A 223 0.82 16.43 -23.19
CA ASN A 223 1.11 17.35 -24.26
C ASN A 223 1.93 16.66 -25.34
N SER A 224 1.17 15.96 -26.19
CA SER A 224 1.49 15.86 -27.61
C SER A 224 1.55 17.28 -28.19
N SER A 225 2.76 17.83 -28.26
CA SER A 225 3.13 18.88 -29.21
C SER A 225 4.63 19.14 -29.10
N ARG A 226 5.42 18.36 -29.87
CA ARG A 226 6.76 18.81 -30.27
C ARG A 226 6.59 20.08 -31.09
N LYS A 227 6.89 21.22 -30.47
CA LYS A 227 7.17 22.47 -31.18
C LYS A 227 8.32 22.21 -32.15
N ILE A 228 8.02 22.45 -33.42
CA ILE A 228 9.00 22.73 -34.46
C ILE A 228 9.77 23.97 -34.00
N GLN A 229 11.08 23.83 -33.78
CA GLN A 229 12.00 24.95 -33.81
C GLN A 229 12.57 25.02 -35.23
N GLU A 230 12.03 25.97 -35.99
CA GLU A 230 12.74 26.65 -37.06
C GLU A 230 13.80 27.54 -36.41
N GLU A 231 15.08 27.26 -36.65
CA GLU A 231 16.13 28.28 -36.72
C GLU A 231 17.04 27.91 -37.90
N GLY A 232 17.13 28.84 -38.84
CA GLY A 232 17.93 28.74 -40.06
C GLY A 232 19.36 29.25 -39.87
N ASP A 233 20.17 28.83 -40.84
CA ASP A 233 21.26 29.53 -41.52
C ASP A 233 22.46 30.03 -40.69
N ASP A 234 23.62 29.37 -40.81
CA ASP A 234 24.65 29.73 -41.80
C ASP A 234 25.94 28.86 -41.69
N ASP A 235 26.41 28.41 -42.85
CA ASP A 235 27.79 28.16 -43.32
C ASP A 235 28.81 27.35 -42.48
N ASP A 236 29.20 26.16 -42.95
CA ASP A 236 30.36 26.00 -43.86
C ASP A 236 30.73 24.52 -44.12
N ASP A 237 31.25 24.32 -45.33
CA ASP A 237 31.72 23.11 -46.02
C ASP A 237 32.48 22.04 -45.19
N ASP A 238 32.27 20.75 -45.46
CA ASP A 238 33.14 20.02 -46.41
C ASP A 238 32.75 18.53 -46.62
N ASP A 239 33.18 18.05 -47.78
CA ASP A 239 32.71 16.94 -48.62
C ASP A 239 33.02 15.51 -48.09
N LYS A 240 32.05 14.57 -48.17
CA LYS A 240 32.25 13.16 -48.60
C LYS A 240 30.97 12.31 -48.75
N LYS A 241 30.49 12.26 -50.00
CA LYS A 241 29.96 11.09 -50.78
C LYS A 241 30.23 9.70 -50.14
N LYS A 242 29.38 8.64 -50.20
CA LYS A 242 28.21 8.28 -51.03
C LYS A 242 27.60 6.95 -50.50
N LYS A 243 26.25 6.87 -50.55
CA LYS A 243 25.35 5.76 -50.97
C LYS A 243 25.43 4.41 -50.20
N GLY A 244 24.36 3.82 -49.68
CA GLY A 244 22.92 3.98 -49.90
C GLY A 244 22.29 2.61 -50.17
N ARG A 245 21.43 2.11 -49.27
CA ARG A 245 20.54 0.97 -49.56
C ARG A 245 19.11 1.32 -49.15
N LYS A 246 18.32 1.62 -50.20
CA LYS A 246 16.87 1.83 -50.15
C LYS A 246 16.18 0.52 -49.76
N LYS A 247 15.23 0.58 -48.82
CA LYS A 247 14.05 -0.29 -48.80
C LYS A 247 12.81 0.59 -48.79
N LYS A 248 11.94 0.36 -49.78
CA LYS A 248 10.61 0.96 -49.88
C LYS A 248 9.63 0.25 -48.94
N PRO A 249 8.54 0.92 -48.55
CA PRO A 249 7.48 0.41 -47.70
C PRO A 249 6.30 -0.18 -48.50
N HIS A 250 5.65 -1.17 -47.91
CA HIS A 250 4.26 -1.63 -48.10
C HIS A 250 4.09 -2.79 -47.11
N HIS A 251 3.03 -2.99 -46.35
CA HIS A 251 1.67 -2.48 -46.45
C HIS A 251 1.05 -2.52 -45.04
N ASP A 252 0.10 -1.63 -44.83
CA ASP A 252 -0.84 -1.53 -43.74
C ASP A 252 -1.39 -2.88 -43.27
N HIS A 253 -1.37 -3.09 -41.96
CA HIS A 253 -2.50 -3.70 -41.29
C HIS A 253 -2.69 -3.03 -39.94
N ASP A 254 -3.66 -2.13 -39.94
CA ASP A 254 -4.47 -1.76 -38.79
C ASP A 254 -4.77 -2.99 -37.94
N HIS A 255 -4.23 -3.04 -36.74
CA HIS A 255 -4.94 -3.58 -35.58
C HIS A 255 -4.48 -2.79 -34.35
N ASP A 256 -5.01 -1.58 -34.31
CA ASP A 256 -5.19 -0.78 -33.11
C ASP A 256 -6.14 -1.53 -32.16
N HIS A 257 -5.58 -2.50 -31.44
CA HIS A 257 -6.19 -3.08 -30.25
C HIS A 257 -5.20 -2.91 -29.10
N HIS A 258 -5.05 -1.65 -28.68
CA HIS A 258 -4.78 -1.33 -27.28
C HIS A 258 -5.91 -1.93 -26.42
N HIS A 259 -5.83 -3.23 -26.16
CA HIS A 259 -6.44 -3.83 -24.98
C HIS A 259 -5.66 -3.30 -23.78
N HIS A 260 -5.92 -2.04 -23.43
CA HIS A 260 -5.88 -1.63 -22.03
C HIS A 260 -6.75 -2.64 -21.31
N TYR A 261 -6.11 -3.58 -20.62
CA TYR A 261 -6.77 -4.32 -19.55
C TYR A 261 -7.20 -3.26 -18.54
N ALA A 262 -8.44 -2.78 -18.71
CA ALA A 262 -9.10 -1.93 -17.76
C ALA A 262 -9.33 -2.80 -16.52
N TYR A 263 -8.37 -2.75 -15.60
CA TYR A 263 -8.64 -3.07 -14.21
C TYR A 263 -9.90 -2.26 -13.82
N PRO A 264 -10.87 -2.83 -13.10
CA PRO A 264 -12.16 -2.19 -12.82
C PRO A 264 -12.06 -0.94 -11.92
N CYS A 265 -10.84 -0.53 -11.56
CA CYS A 265 -10.55 0.67 -10.81
C CYS A 265 -9.74 1.61 -11.71
N ASN A 266 -10.35 2.71 -12.14
CA ASN A 266 -9.62 3.84 -12.71
C ASN A 266 -8.87 4.54 -11.56
N ASP A 267 -7.69 4.05 -11.19
CA ASP A 267 -6.91 4.54 -10.04
C ASP A 267 -6.57 6.05 -10.13
N TRP A 268 -6.57 6.61 -11.36
CA TRP A 268 -6.40 8.04 -11.61
C TRP A 268 -7.57 8.92 -11.13
N LEU A 269 -8.77 8.34 -10.91
CA LEU A 269 -9.95 9.07 -10.43
C LEU A 269 -10.05 9.11 -8.91
N VAL A 270 -9.27 8.30 -8.18
CA VAL A 270 -9.32 8.23 -6.71
C VAL A 270 -8.23 9.12 -6.12
N LYS A 271 -8.44 10.44 -6.18
CA LYS A 271 -7.65 11.39 -5.39
C LYS A 271 -8.57 12.15 -4.43
N PRO A 272 -8.15 12.35 -3.16
CA PRO A 272 -6.79 12.11 -2.65
C PRO A 272 -6.59 10.72 -2.03
N MET A 273 -5.52 10.02 -2.43
CA MET A 273 -5.00 8.84 -1.74
C MET A 273 -4.01 9.29 -0.65
N PRO A 274 -4.12 8.80 0.59
CA PRO A 274 -3.16 9.13 1.65
C PRO A 274 -1.76 8.60 1.29
N ARG A 275 -0.73 9.35 1.66
CA ARG A 275 0.67 8.91 1.52
C ARG A 275 1.01 8.01 2.69
N PHE A 276 1.68 6.91 2.40
CA PHE A 276 2.23 6.01 3.40
C PHE A 276 3.72 6.27 3.62
N PRO A 277 4.23 6.06 4.85
CA PRO A 277 3.44 5.85 6.07
C PRO A 277 2.63 7.11 6.44
N ILE A 278 1.39 6.92 6.90
CA ILE A 278 0.44 8.00 7.20
C ILE A 278 0.98 8.90 8.30
N SER A 279 1.69 8.32 9.28
CA SER A 279 2.37 9.02 10.38
C SER A 279 3.39 10.07 9.92
N GLU A 280 3.93 9.98 8.70
CA GLU A 280 4.88 10.98 8.21
C GLU A 280 4.20 12.28 7.74
N SER A 281 2.90 12.25 7.47
CA SER A 281 2.18 13.44 7.01
C SER A 281 2.03 14.49 8.11
N ASP A 282 2.26 15.75 7.75
CA ASP A 282 2.22 16.90 8.66
C ASP A 282 0.88 17.02 9.39
N TYR A 283 -0.22 16.65 8.71
CA TYR A 283 -1.55 16.65 9.32
C TYR A 283 -1.63 15.70 10.52
N TYR A 284 -1.04 14.52 10.41
CA TYR A 284 -1.11 13.51 11.47
C TYR A 284 -0.12 13.78 12.60
N LYS A 285 1.05 14.35 12.28
CA LYS A 285 1.95 14.91 13.31
C LYS A 285 1.27 16.00 14.13
N GLN A 286 0.50 16.89 13.48
CA GLN A 286 -0.33 17.88 14.17
C GLN A 286 -1.44 17.22 14.99
N LEU A 287 -2.04 16.13 14.50
CA LEU A 287 -3.04 15.38 15.26
C LEU A 287 -2.46 14.82 16.57
N GLU A 288 -1.26 14.24 16.55
CA GLU A 288 -0.59 13.76 17.76
C GLU A 288 -0.28 14.89 18.75
N GLN A 289 0.18 16.04 18.25
CA GLN A 289 0.38 17.23 19.08
C GLN A 289 -0.93 17.72 19.70
N ASN A 290 -1.99 17.80 18.89
CA ASN A 290 -3.32 18.20 19.35
C ASN A 290 -3.91 17.21 20.35
N LEU A 291 -3.61 15.92 20.23
CA LEU A 291 -3.98 14.91 21.22
C LEU A 291 -3.30 15.22 22.56
N GLY A 292 -2.00 15.50 22.57
CA GLY A 292 -1.29 15.89 23.79
C GLY A 292 -1.91 17.13 24.45
N VAL A 293 -2.17 18.17 23.67
CA VAL A 293 -2.82 19.40 24.15
C VAL A 293 -4.24 19.13 24.67
N ALA A 294 -5.00 18.26 24.00
CA ALA A 294 -6.35 17.91 24.43
C ALA A 294 -6.35 17.13 25.75
N MET A 295 -5.42 16.19 25.93
CA MET A 295 -5.25 15.45 27.19
C MET A 295 -4.91 16.42 28.35
N ASP A 296 -3.91 17.28 28.16
CA ASP A 296 -3.52 18.28 29.16
C ASP A 296 -4.70 19.21 29.53
N LYS A 297 -5.51 19.59 28.53
CA LYS A 297 -6.69 20.42 28.75
C LYS A 297 -7.80 19.69 29.49
N THR A 298 -8.07 18.42 29.14
CA THR A 298 -9.08 17.62 29.84
C THR A 298 -8.69 17.41 31.30
N ASP A 299 -7.43 17.10 31.57
CA ASP A 299 -6.91 16.94 32.94
C ASP A 299 -7.08 18.24 33.75
N HIS A 300 -6.77 19.39 33.13
CA HIS A 300 -6.97 20.69 33.77
C HIS A 300 -8.44 20.97 34.10
N LEU A 301 -9.35 20.73 33.14
CA LEU A 301 -10.79 20.92 33.34
C LEU A 301 -11.36 19.94 34.38
N GLU A 302 -10.84 18.71 34.45
CA GLU A 302 -11.19 17.75 35.50
C GLU A 302 -10.86 18.32 36.89
N GLU A 303 -9.65 18.87 37.05
CA GLU A 303 -9.26 19.50 38.30
C GLU A 303 -10.14 20.70 38.67
N GLU A 304 -10.47 21.55 37.70
CA GLU A 304 -11.35 22.71 37.91
C GLU A 304 -12.76 22.29 38.33
N TRP A 305 -13.36 21.33 37.61
CA TRP A 305 -14.65 20.75 37.96
C TRP A 305 -14.63 20.16 39.37
N ILE A 306 -13.60 19.38 39.74
CA ILE A 306 -13.47 18.81 41.09
C ILE A 306 -13.35 19.92 42.15
N LYS A 307 -12.60 21.00 41.88
CA LYS A 307 -12.46 22.14 42.80
C LYS A 307 -13.78 22.90 42.95
N SER A 308 -14.50 23.14 41.85
CA SER A 308 -15.80 23.81 41.80
C SER A 308 -16.87 23.00 42.56
N LYS A 309 -16.95 21.70 42.28
CA LYS A 309 -17.83 20.74 42.97
C LYS A 309 -17.59 20.72 44.48
N LYS A 310 -16.33 20.65 44.94
CA LYS A 310 -16.00 20.71 46.37
C LYS A 310 -16.48 22.01 47.03
N LYS A 311 -16.43 23.15 46.34
CA LYS A 311 -16.96 24.43 46.84
C LYS A 311 -18.48 24.38 46.91
N SER A 312 -19.15 23.97 45.83
CA SER A 312 -20.61 23.86 45.78
C SER A 312 -21.14 22.93 46.88
N ASP A 313 -20.57 21.73 47.03
CA ASP A 313 -20.95 20.75 48.06
C ASP A 313 -20.79 21.30 49.48
N LYS A 314 -19.77 22.13 49.73
CA LYS A 314 -19.58 22.78 51.03
C LYS A 314 -20.72 23.76 51.33
N TYR A 315 -21.16 24.55 50.34
CA TYR A 315 -22.28 25.48 50.52
C TYR A 315 -23.62 24.75 50.58
N LEU A 316 -23.79 23.65 49.85
CA LEU A 316 -24.94 22.77 49.96
C LEU A 316 -25.07 22.21 51.37
N SER A 317 -23.98 21.69 51.93
CA SER A 317 -23.96 21.20 53.31
C SER A 317 -24.33 22.30 54.31
N HIS A 318 -23.80 23.52 54.14
CA HIS A 318 -24.14 24.65 55.02
C HIS A 318 -25.62 25.05 54.89
N LYS A 319 -26.16 25.07 53.66
CA LYS A 319 -27.59 25.32 53.39
C LYS A 319 -28.46 24.28 54.09
N THR A 320 -28.17 22.99 53.92
CA THR A 320 -28.94 21.90 54.53
C THR A 320 -28.90 21.99 56.05
N SER A 321 -27.72 22.24 56.65
CA SER A 321 -27.61 22.42 58.10
C SER A 321 -28.39 23.64 58.62
N LEU A 322 -28.44 24.75 57.87
CA LEU A 322 -29.25 25.93 58.25
C LEU A 322 -30.74 25.63 58.14
N ILE A 323 -31.19 24.92 57.10
CA ILE A 323 -32.59 24.49 56.96
C ILE A 323 -33.00 23.61 58.13
N GLU A 324 -32.17 22.62 58.49
CA GLU A 324 -32.42 21.73 59.62
C GLU A 324 -32.51 22.51 60.94
N ALA A 325 -31.59 23.45 61.17
CA ALA A 325 -31.58 24.29 62.38
C ALA A 325 -32.81 25.21 62.48
N ILE A 326 -33.21 25.85 61.38
CA ILE A 326 -34.42 26.69 61.33
C ILE A 326 -35.67 25.84 61.55
N THR A 327 -35.77 24.69 60.88
CA THR A 327 -36.92 23.77 61.04
C THR A 327 -37.05 23.29 62.49
N ALA A 328 -35.92 22.96 63.14
CA ALA A 328 -35.91 22.56 64.55
C ALA A 328 -36.33 23.72 65.48
N ALA A 329 -35.88 24.95 65.22
CA ALA A 329 -36.26 26.13 65.98
C ALA A 329 -37.75 26.48 65.82
N GLU A 330 -38.28 26.44 64.58
CA GLU A 330 -39.70 26.68 64.30
C GLU A 330 -40.59 25.60 64.95
N ALA A 331 -40.15 24.34 64.93
CA ALA A 331 -40.85 23.26 65.63
C ALA A 331 -40.89 23.47 67.16
N ALA A 332 -39.80 23.97 67.75
CA ALA A 332 -39.72 24.28 69.18
C ALA A 332 -40.60 25.48 69.58
N GLU A 333 -40.78 26.48 68.70
CA GLU A 333 -41.70 27.60 68.93
C GLU A 333 -43.18 27.19 68.79
N SER A 334 -43.51 26.26 67.90
CA SER A 334 -44.89 25.78 67.67
C SER A 334 -45.40 24.76 68.70
N GLY A 335 -44.51 24.24 69.55
CA GLY A 335 -44.80 23.24 70.59
C GLY A 335 -45.04 23.79 72.01
N LYS A 336 -45.03 25.12 72.18
CA LYS A 336 -45.58 25.80 73.37
C LYS A 336 -47.08 26.03 73.16
#